data_AF-A0A024UB54-F1
#
_entry.id   AF-A0A024UB54-F1
#
_cell.length_a   1.000
_cell.length_b   1.000
_cell.length_c   1.000
_cell.angle_alpha   90.00
_cell.angle_beta   90.00
_cell.angle_gamma   90.00
#
_symmetry.space_group_name_H-M   'P 1'
#
loop_
_entity.id
_entity.type
_entity.pdbx_description
1 polymer ?
#
loop_
_entity_poly.entity_id
_entity_poly.type
_entity_poly.pdbx_seq_one_letter_code
_entity_poly.pdbx_strand_id
1 'polypeptide(L)'
;MWIYQAAKQVQEKVQERATSIVAQVQDEAQLLLKTMSQAQTNPVDEIIFEELEDYKAFQEVFDLDLKTDDVASILQKDELVADLHTALVPEQLSYKEFWTRYYFRQFLQLRQEEEQAKRDEERRLKLQKERELRELRQKEAEEEAAQAERERAEQHAKEMDVQMWKDQVVALQEVIASLEKADVSNHQLLAEEYEVKLAQMTTQIDDARALGYEEGIAKSEQIVKSIRDSTRIELKEIEEYLLSLTVPTATMPSPPEFVSAALAQKIWALHGSATGRNDVDAAPLSQGVYAELESLRRENASLKASAEQAQEGLKELEVWKARAVKMKKLKDETDVAFKKHEDELKVSVAKAFQDGVAKGKDETAAQVASLQAKLKEKEADIDNLTKQVALAANLTSAPTVSPVEVAGPPTVEDSAAEISSDDVFNEERRGDDWGEWD
;
A
#
# COMPACT_ATOMS: atom_id res chain seq x y z
N MET A 1 45.13 4.66 -2.00
CA MET A 1 44.28 3.45 -2.04
C MET A 1 44.24 2.79 -3.41
N TRP A 2 44.03 3.51 -4.51
CA TRP A 2 43.89 2.90 -5.86
C TRP A 2 45.11 2.10 -6.33
N ILE A 3 46.34 2.58 -6.10
CA ILE A 3 47.58 1.84 -6.47
C ILE A 3 47.68 0.51 -5.71
N TYR A 4 47.24 0.45 -4.46
CA TYR A 4 47.23 -0.78 -3.66
C TYR A 4 46.19 -1.78 -4.18
N GLN A 5 45.03 -1.28 -4.61
CA GLN A 5 43.97 -2.10 -5.20
C GLN A 5 44.36 -2.64 -6.58
N ALA A 6 45.04 -1.84 -7.40
CA ALA A 6 45.59 -2.28 -8.68
C ALA A 6 46.71 -3.32 -8.50
N ALA A 7 47.62 -3.12 -7.54
CA ALA A 7 48.66 -4.09 -7.22
C ALA A 7 48.07 -5.43 -6.75
N LYS A 8 47.01 -5.39 -5.93
CA LYS A 8 46.30 -6.57 -5.46
C LYS A 8 45.62 -7.33 -6.62
N GLN A 9 44.96 -6.63 -7.54
CA GLN A 9 44.37 -7.26 -8.73
C GLN A 9 45.41 -7.90 -9.65
N VAL A 10 46.57 -7.26 -9.83
CA VAL A 10 47.66 -7.85 -10.64
C VAL A 10 48.22 -9.09 -9.93
N GLN A 11 48.40 -9.05 -8.62
CA GLN A 11 48.84 -10.19 -7.83
C GLN A 11 47.86 -11.37 -7.94
N GLU A 12 46.56 -11.12 -7.82
CA GLU A 12 45.51 -12.13 -7.97
C GLU A 12 45.54 -12.74 -9.39
N LYS A 13 45.63 -11.93 -10.44
CA LYS A 13 45.73 -12.42 -11.82
C LYS A 13 46.99 -13.24 -12.10
N VAL A 14 48.14 -12.84 -11.52
CA VAL A 14 49.39 -13.60 -11.65
C VAL A 14 49.28 -14.94 -10.92
N GLN A 15 48.66 -14.95 -9.74
CA GLN A 15 48.44 -16.16 -8.97
C GLN A 15 47.48 -17.12 -9.68
N GLU A 16 46.39 -16.61 -10.28
CA GLU A 16 45.46 -17.39 -11.10
C GLU A 16 46.14 -17.98 -12.36
N ARG A 17 47.01 -17.22 -13.03
CA ARG A 17 47.77 -17.75 -14.17
C ARG A 17 48.78 -18.81 -13.75
N ALA A 18 49.45 -18.62 -12.62
CA ALA A 18 50.41 -19.59 -12.12
C ALA A 18 49.72 -20.91 -11.76
N THR A 19 48.56 -20.88 -11.09
CA THR A 19 47.81 -22.10 -10.77
C THR A 19 47.28 -22.79 -12.03
N SER A 20 46.83 -22.04 -13.03
CA SER A 20 46.39 -22.59 -14.33
C SER A 20 47.51 -23.30 -15.08
N ILE A 21 48.73 -22.75 -15.11
CA ILE A 21 49.89 -23.39 -15.78
C ILE A 21 50.30 -24.67 -15.05
N VAL A 22 50.31 -24.66 -13.71
CA VAL A 22 50.64 -25.86 -12.93
C VAL A 22 49.63 -26.97 -13.19
N ALA A 23 48.33 -26.65 -13.23
CA ALA A 23 47.30 -27.62 -13.57
C ALA A 23 47.50 -28.21 -14.97
N GLN A 24 47.77 -27.37 -15.98
CA GLN A 24 48.01 -27.83 -17.34
C GLN A 24 49.25 -28.75 -17.45
N VAL A 25 50.36 -28.38 -16.83
CA VAL A 25 51.59 -29.20 -16.83
C VAL A 25 51.35 -30.53 -16.13
N GLN A 26 50.55 -30.55 -15.07
CA GLN A 26 50.19 -31.77 -14.36
C GLN A 26 49.30 -32.69 -15.22
N ASP A 27 48.34 -32.13 -15.95
CA ASP A 27 47.48 -32.88 -16.88
C ASP A 27 48.29 -33.45 -18.05
N GLU A 28 49.21 -32.67 -18.63
CA GLU A 28 50.11 -33.13 -19.70
C GLU A 28 51.06 -34.24 -19.20
N ALA A 29 51.59 -34.11 -17.98
CA ALA A 29 52.43 -35.15 -17.38
C ALA A 29 51.63 -36.44 -17.10
N GLN A 30 50.38 -36.33 -16.64
CA GLN A 30 49.50 -37.50 -16.46
C GLN A 30 49.13 -38.16 -17.79
N LEU A 31 48.89 -37.36 -18.84
CA LEU A 31 48.65 -37.87 -20.18
C LEU A 31 49.87 -38.63 -20.71
N LEU A 32 51.07 -38.07 -20.56
CA LEU A 32 52.31 -38.73 -20.94
C LEU A 32 52.51 -40.05 -20.17
N LEU A 33 52.32 -40.04 -18.85
CA LEU A 33 52.43 -41.25 -18.03
C LEU A 33 51.44 -42.34 -18.50
N LYS A 34 50.19 -41.95 -18.82
CA LYS A 34 49.17 -42.86 -19.34
C LYS A 34 49.58 -43.43 -20.70
N THR A 35 50.07 -42.59 -21.61
CA THR A 35 50.56 -43.05 -22.92
C THR A 35 51.77 -43.97 -22.80
N MET A 36 52.70 -43.70 -21.87
CA MET A 36 53.86 -44.56 -21.64
C MET A 36 53.47 -45.89 -21.00
N SER A 37 52.49 -45.91 -20.10
CA SER A 37 51.96 -47.15 -19.52
C SER A 37 51.23 -48.02 -20.55
N GLN A 38 50.59 -47.43 -21.56
CA GLN A 38 49.94 -48.17 -22.65
C GLN A 38 50.93 -48.72 -23.70
N ALA A 39 52.13 -48.14 -23.81
CA ALA A 39 53.11 -48.55 -24.81
C ALA A 39 54.06 -49.66 -24.35
N GLN A 40 54.04 -50.07 -23.07
CA GLN A 40 55.01 -51.03 -22.51
C GLN A 40 54.51 -52.47 -22.35
N THR A 41 53.26 -52.80 -22.67
CA THR A 41 52.84 -54.21 -22.74
C THR A 41 53.32 -54.79 -24.06
N ASN A 42 54.54 -55.33 -24.04
CA ASN A 42 55.14 -56.06 -25.14
C ASN A 42 54.29 -57.33 -25.37
N PRO A 43 53.52 -57.46 -26.47
CA PRO A 43 52.40 -58.40 -26.58
C PRO A 43 52.80 -59.88 -26.73
N VAL A 44 54.10 -60.19 -26.68
CA VAL A 44 54.61 -61.54 -27.01
C VAL A 44 55.04 -62.34 -25.78
N ASP A 45 55.40 -61.68 -24.67
CA ASP A 45 55.89 -62.37 -23.46
C ASP A 45 54.86 -62.43 -22.32
N GLU A 46 53.68 -61.86 -22.52
CA GLU A 46 52.53 -61.91 -21.60
C GLU A 46 51.43 -62.86 -22.11
N ILE A 47 51.80 -64.04 -22.62
CA ILE A 47 50.92 -65.21 -22.38
C ILE A 47 51.10 -65.52 -20.89
N ILE A 48 50.44 -64.71 -20.08
CA ILE A 48 50.45 -64.73 -18.63
C ILE A 48 49.97 -66.12 -18.21
N PHE A 49 50.52 -66.65 -17.12
CA PHE A 49 50.18 -67.98 -16.59
C PHE A 49 48.67 -68.26 -16.43
N GLU A 50 47.83 -67.22 -16.39
CA GLU A 50 46.35 -67.29 -16.42
C GLU A 50 45.80 -67.78 -17.77
N GLU A 51 46.39 -67.37 -18.90
CA GLU A 51 46.00 -67.86 -20.23
C GLU A 51 46.32 -69.35 -20.40
N LEU A 52 47.29 -69.90 -19.66
CA LEU A 52 47.61 -71.33 -19.67
C LEU A 52 46.55 -72.20 -19.00
N GLU A 53 45.89 -71.70 -17.95
CA GLU A 53 44.78 -72.41 -17.31
C GLU A 53 43.52 -72.36 -18.19
N ASP A 54 43.20 -71.18 -18.73
CA ASP A 54 42.08 -71.00 -19.67
C ASP A 54 42.30 -71.80 -20.97
N TYR A 55 43.54 -71.90 -21.47
CA TYR A 55 43.87 -72.71 -22.64
C TYR A 55 43.65 -74.19 -22.39
N LYS A 56 44.04 -74.71 -21.21
CA LYS A 56 43.80 -76.11 -20.84
C LYS A 56 42.31 -76.40 -20.73
N ALA A 57 41.55 -75.54 -20.06
CA ALA A 57 40.10 -75.68 -19.95
C ALA A 57 39.41 -75.64 -21.32
N PHE A 58 39.85 -74.73 -22.21
CA PHE A 58 39.37 -74.67 -23.58
C PHE A 58 39.71 -75.93 -24.37
N GLN A 59 40.95 -76.43 -24.24
CA GLN A 59 41.43 -77.63 -24.94
C GLN A 59 40.64 -78.89 -24.56
N GLU A 60 40.16 -79.01 -23.31
CA GLU A 60 39.32 -80.14 -22.87
C GLU A 60 37.93 -80.14 -23.51
N VAL A 61 37.37 -78.96 -23.78
CA VAL A 61 36.01 -78.79 -24.34
C VAL A 61 36.02 -78.67 -25.86
N PHE A 62 37.14 -78.22 -26.44
CA PHE A 62 37.26 -77.94 -27.86
C PHE A 62 37.44 -79.22 -28.68
N ASP A 63 36.46 -79.49 -29.56
CA ASP A 63 36.53 -80.56 -30.55
C ASP A 63 36.75 -79.99 -31.95
N LEU A 64 37.89 -80.35 -32.55
CA LEU A 64 38.30 -79.88 -33.86
C LEU A 64 37.44 -80.48 -34.97
N ASP A 65 36.94 -81.70 -34.78
CA ASP A 65 36.20 -82.41 -35.83
C ASP A 65 34.88 -81.68 -36.13
N LEU A 66 34.26 -81.08 -35.11
CA LEU A 66 33.08 -80.23 -35.23
C LEU A 66 33.35 -78.88 -35.94
N LYS A 67 34.63 -78.51 -36.11
CA LYS A 67 35.06 -77.24 -36.72
C LYS A 67 35.69 -77.39 -38.10
N THR A 68 35.66 -78.58 -38.68
CA THR A 68 36.29 -78.87 -39.97
C THR A 68 35.78 -77.96 -41.11
N ASP A 69 34.46 -77.74 -41.18
CA ASP A 69 33.86 -76.87 -42.20
C ASP A 69 34.26 -75.39 -42.01
N ASP A 70 34.31 -74.94 -40.76
CA ASP A 70 34.76 -73.58 -40.39
C ASP A 70 36.23 -73.38 -40.78
N VAL A 71 37.09 -74.37 -40.52
CA VAL A 71 38.52 -74.35 -40.89
C VAL A 71 38.69 -74.23 -42.40
N ALA A 72 37.96 -75.02 -43.19
CA ALA A 72 37.99 -74.92 -44.65
C ALA A 72 37.53 -73.53 -45.14
N SER A 73 36.52 -72.95 -44.47
CA SER A 73 36.07 -71.60 -44.76
C SER A 73 37.12 -70.53 -44.41
N ILE A 74 37.79 -70.65 -43.27
CA ILE A 74 38.83 -69.71 -42.82
C ILE A 74 40.01 -69.74 -43.78
N LEU A 75 40.49 -70.93 -44.16
CA LEU A 75 41.60 -71.09 -45.10
C LEU A 75 41.29 -70.51 -46.49
N GLN A 76 40.03 -70.45 -46.89
CA GLN A 76 39.61 -69.81 -48.15
C GLN A 76 39.49 -68.29 -48.04
N LYS A 77 39.13 -67.78 -46.85
CA LYS A 77 38.86 -66.35 -46.62
C LYS A 77 40.10 -65.57 -46.21
N ASP A 78 40.96 -66.17 -45.41
CA ASP A 78 42.15 -65.54 -44.84
C ASP A 78 43.42 -66.20 -45.38
N GLU A 79 43.97 -65.59 -46.43
CA GLU A 79 45.20 -66.03 -47.09
C GLU A 79 46.39 -66.07 -46.12
N LEU A 80 46.43 -65.19 -45.12
CA LEU A 80 47.53 -65.14 -44.15
C LEU A 80 47.50 -66.36 -43.23
N VAL A 81 46.32 -66.77 -42.77
CA VAL A 81 46.16 -67.98 -41.95
C VAL A 81 46.50 -69.23 -42.77
N ALA A 82 46.14 -69.25 -44.05
CA ALA A 82 46.49 -70.34 -44.96
C ALA A 82 48.00 -70.46 -45.19
N ASP A 83 48.69 -69.34 -45.37
CA ASP A 83 50.15 -69.29 -45.48
C ASP A 83 50.82 -69.74 -44.19
N LEU A 84 50.33 -69.27 -43.03
CA LEU A 84 50.86 -69.66 -41.71
C LEU A 84 50.66 -71.16 -41.46
N HIS A 85 49.48 -71.68 -41.81
CA HIS A 85 49.16 -73.09 -41.67
C HIS A 85 50.09 -73.95 -42.54
N THR A 86 50.29 -73.57 -43.80
CA THR A 86 51.21 -74.26 -44.73
C THR A 86 52.66 -74.24 -44.25
N ALA A 87 53.09 -73.12 -43.65
CA ALA A 87 54.46 -72.96 -43.17
C ALA A 87 54.75 -73.71 -41.86
N LEU A 88 53.76 -73.83 -40.95
CA LEU A 88 53.98 -74.35 -39.60
C LEU A 88 53.50 -75.80 -39.40
N VAL A 89 52.55 -76.27 -40.20
CA VAL A 89 51.98 -77.62 -40.11
C VAL A 89 52.45 -78.45 -41.32
N PRO A 90 53.14 -79.61 -41.13
CA PRO A 90 53.38 -80.34 -39.87
C PRO A 90 54.74 -80.06 -39.22
N GLU A 91 55.55 -79.14 -39.76
CA GLU A 91 56.98 -79.02 -39.42
C GLU A 91 57.23 -78.58 -37.96
N GLN A 92 56.41 -77.66 -37.43
CA GLN A 92 56.57 -77.11 -36.07
C GLN A 92 55.41 -77.45 -35.12
N LEU A 93 54.20 -77.61 -35.66
CA LEU A 93 52.99 -77.88 -34.87
C LEU A 93 52.15 -78.98 -35.52
N SER A 94 51.45 -79.75 -34.69
CA SER A 94 50.44 -80.67 -35.19
C SER A 94 49.22 -79.90 -35.72
N TYR A 95 48.52 -80.44 -36.73
CA TYR A 95 47.29 -79.84 -37.27
C TYR A 95 46.28 -79.50 -36.17
N LYS A 96 46.09 -80.42 -35.21
CA LYS A 96 45.18 -80.22 -34.08
C LYS A 96 45.61 -79.07 -33.18
N GLU A 97 46.89 -79.02 -32.85
CA GLU A 97 47.43 -77.99 -31.97
C GLU A 97 47.41 -76.59 -32.60
N PHE A 98 47.70 -76.47 -33.90
CA PHE A 98 47.61 -75.20 -34.62
C PHE A 98 46.20 -74.61 -34.52
N TRP A 99 45.17 -75.41 -34.86
CA TRP A 99 43.79 -74.94 -34.83
C TRP A 99 43.24 -74.72 -33.42
N THR A 100 43.61 -75.56 -32.44
CA THR A 100 43.23 -75.33 -31.04
C THR A 100 43.80 -74.00 -30.53
N ARG A 101 45.05 -73.66 -30.86
CA ARG A 101 45.64 -72.36 -30.52
C ARG A 101 45.00 -71.21 -31.28
N TYR A 102 44.68 -71.39 -32.55
CA TYR A 102 44.00 -70.38 -33.38
C TYR A 102 42.62 -70.03 -32.80
N TYR A 103 41.77 -71.02 -32.57
CA TYR A 103 40.43 -70.79 -32.02
C TYR A 103 40.46 -70.28 -30.59
N PHE A 104 41.45 -70.68 -29.79
CA PHE A 104 41.63 -70.12 -28.45
C PHE A 104 41.95 -68.62 -28.50
N ARG A 105 42.85 -68.19 -29.39
CA ARG A 105 43.15 -66.77 -29.59
C ARG A 105 41.92 -66.00 -30.07
N GLN A 106 41.18 -66.57 -31.01
CA GLN A 106 39.93 -65.98 -31.49
C GLN A 106 38.87 -65.88 -30.38
N PHE A 107 38.77 -66.89 -29.51
CA PHE A 107 37.89 -66.90 -28.35
C PHE A 107 38.27 -65.82 -27.32
N LEU A 108 39.57 -65.67 -27.02
CA LEU A 108 40.07 -64.61 -26.14
C LEU A 108 39.77 -63.22 -26.71
N GLN A 109 39.99 -63.03 -28.02
CA GLN A 109 39.69 -61.77 -28.69
C GLN A 109 38.20 -61.42 -28.58
N LEU A 110 37.31 -62.39 -28.84
CA LEU A 110 35.87 -62.21 -28.70
C LEU A 110 35.47 -61.83 -27.26
N ARG A 111 36.05 -62.51 -26.26
CA ARG A 111 35.80 -62.23 -24.84
C ARG A 111 36.27 -60.83 -24.44
N GLN A 112 37.42 -60.39 -24.94
CA GLN A 112 37.93 -59.05 -24.72
C GLN A 112 37.05 -57.98 -25.37
N GLU A 113 36.55 -58.23 -26.59
CA GLU A 113 35.60 -57.34 -27.28
C GLU A 113 34.29 -57.21 -26.50
N GLU A 114 33.74 -58.31 -25.97
CA GLU A 114 32.54 -58.28 -25.12
C GLU A 114 32.77 -57.52 -23.82
N GLU A 115 33.93 -57.69 -23.18
CA GLU A 115 34.27 -56.97 -21.95
C GLU A 115 34.49 -55.47 -22.21
N GLN A 116 35.09 -55.12 -23.35
CA GLN A 116 35.19 -53.73 -23.80
C GLN A 116 33.82 -53.14 -24.10
N ALA A 117 32.94 -53.88 -24.78
CA ALA A 117 31.58 -53.47 -25.05
C ALA A 117 30.80 -53.21 -23.75
N LYS A 118 30.90 -54.10 -22.75
CA LYS A 118 30.29 -53.89 -21.42
C LYS A 118 30.83 -52.63 -20.73
N ARG A 119 32.15 -52.42 -20.74
CA ARG A 119 32.76 -51.21 -20.17
C ARG A 119 32.32 -49.94 -20.89
N ASP A 120 32.07 -50.00 -22.20
CA ASP A 120 31.57 -48.88 -22.98
C ASP A 120 30.10 -48.58 -22.69
N GLU A 121 29.27 -49.62 -22.57
CA GLU A 121 27.86 -49.49 -22.15
C GLU A 121 27.75 -48.88 -20.74
N GLU A 122 28.54 -49.35 -19.79
CA GLU A 122 28.59 -48.78 -18.43
C GLU A 122 29.02 -47.32 -18.45
N ARG A 123 30.01 -46.95 -19.27
CA ARG A 123 30.43 -45.54 -19.45
C ARG A 123 29.30 -44.70 -20.05
N ARG A 124 28.57 -45.22 -21.03
CA ARG A 124 27.41 -44.51 -21.64
C ARG A 124 26.28 -44.32 -20.64
N LEU A 125 25.94 -45.35 -19.87
CA LEU A 125 24.94 -45.27 -18.79
C LEU A 125 25.34 -44.28 -17.71
N LYS A 126 26.63 -44.26 -17.33
CA LYS A 126 27.15 -43.30 -16.35
C LYS A 126 27.04 -41.85 -16.85
N LEU A 127 27.40 -41.60 -18.11
CA LEU A 127 27.25 -40.29 -18.75
C LEU A 127 25.80 -39.86 -18.86
N GLN A 128 24.88 -40.78 -19.19
CA GLN A 128 23.44 -40.49 -19.22
C GLN A 128 22.91 -40.11 -17.83
N LYS A 129 23.22 -40.90 -16.79
CA LYS A 129 22.83 -40.58 -15.42
C LYS A 129 23.39 -39.25 -14.92
N GLU A 130 24.64 -38.94 -15.29
CA GLU A 130 25.25 -37.64 -14.95
C GLU A 130 24.56 -36.48 -15.66
N ARG A 131 24.16 -36.66 -16.92
CA ARG A 131 23.39 -35.67 -17.69
C ARG A 131 22.00 -35.45 -17.09
N GLU A 132 21.27 -36.53 -16.79
CA GLU A 132 19.96 -36.46 -16.13
C GLU A 132 20.05 -35.76 -14.78
N LEU A 133 21.11 -36.03 -14.00
CA LEU A 133 21.34 -35.36 -12.71
C LEU A 133 21.63 -33.87 -12.88
N ARG A 134 22.35 -33.46 -13.93
CA ARG A 134 22.56 -32.03 -14.24
C ARG A 134 21.26 -31.36 -14.64
N GLU A 135 20.46 -32.01 -15.48
CA GLU A 135 19.15 -31.49 -15.92
C GLU A 135 18.18 -31.38 -14.74
N LEU A 136 18.20 -32.34 -13.80
CA LEU A 136 17.39 -32.27 -12.57
C LEU A 136 17.78 -31.08 -11.69
N ARG A 137 19.09 -30.87 -11.47
CA ARG A 137 19.57 -29.71 -10.69
C ARG A 137 19.24 -28.37 -11.35
N GLN A 138 19.26 -28.31 -12.68
CA GLN A 138 18.85 -27.11 -13.41
C GLN A 138 17.37 -26.84 -13.23
N LYS A 139 16.52 -27.88 -13.35
CA LYS A 139 15.08 -27.75 -13.09
C LYS A 139 14.77 -27.32 -11.65
N GLU A 140 15.44 -27.92 -10.65
CA GLU A 140 15.30 -27.50 -9.25
C GLU A 140 15.70 -26.03 -9.06
N ALA A 141 16.80 -25.59 -9.66
CA ALA A 141 17.24 -24.19 -9.60
C ALA A 141 16.28 -23.22 -10.32
N GLU A 142 15.70 -23.63 -11.44
CA GLU A 142 14.68 -22.85 -12.16
C GLU A 142 13.37 -22.75 -11.36
N GLU A 143 12.94 -23.84 -10.72
CA GLU A 143 11.77 -23.86 -9.85
C GLU A 143 11.96 -22.98 -8.61
N GLU A 144 13.13 -23.03 -7.97
CA GLU A 144 13.49 -22.14 -6.86
C GLU A 144 13.51 -20.67 -7.30
N ALA A 145 14.08 -20.36 -8.47
CA ALA A 145 14.09 -19.02 -9.02
C ALA A 145 12.66 -18.51 -9.31
N ALA A 146 11.80 -19.35 -9.88
CA ALA A 146 10.40 -19.03 -10.14
C ALA A 146 9.59 -18.83 -8.85
N GLN A 147 9.87 -19.60 -7.80
CA GLN A 147 9.26 -19.41 -6.48
C GLN A 147 9.70 -18.07 -5.87
N ALA A 148 11.00 -17.77 -5.90
CA ALA A 148 11.52 -16.49 -5.39
C ALA A 148 10.93 -15.29 -6.14
N GLU A 149 10.70 -15.40 -7.46
CA GLU A 149 10.04 -14.36 -8.24
C GLU A 149 8.57 -14.19 -7.85
N ARG A 150 7.83 -15.28 -7.64
CA ARG A 150 6.44 -15.23 -7.14
C ARG A 150 6.35 -14.58 -5.77
N GLU A 151 7.26 -14.91 -4.85
CA GLU A 151 7.31 -14.29 -3.52
C GLU A 151 7.61 -12.79 -3.60
N ARG A 152 8.53 -12.36 -4.47
CA ARG A 152 8.80 -10.94 -4.72
C ARG A 152 7.58 -10.23 -5.31
N ALA A 153 6.89 -10.85 -6.26
CA ALA A 153 5.68 -10.29 -6.85
C ALA A 153 4.56 -10.16 -5.80
N GLU A 154 4.40 -11.15 -4.92
CA GLU A 154 3.45 -11.11 -3.82
C GLU A 154 3.80 -10.04 -2.78
N GLN A 155 5.09 -9.88 -2.45
CA GLN A 155 5.57 -8.81 -1.57
C GLN A 155 5.30 -7.43 -2.18
N HIS A 156 5.61 -7.24 -3.47
CA HIS A 156 5.34 -6.00 -4.18
C HIS A 156 3.84 -5.69 -4.23
N ALA A 157 2.98 -6.69 -4.44
CA ALA A 157 1.52 -6.52 -4.39
C ALA A 157 1.06 -6.07 -3.00
N LYS A 158 1.57 -6.67 -1.92
CA LYS A 158 1.27 -6.26 -0.55
C LYS A 158 1.76 -4.83 -0.25
N GLU A 159 2.93 -4.44 -0.77
CA GLU A 159 3.45 -3.08 -0.62
C GLU A 159 2.56 -2.05 -1.35
N MET A 160 2.09 -2.38 -2.55
CA MET A 160 1.13 -1.55 -3.29
C MET A 160 -0.20 -1.38 -2.54
N ASP A 161 -0.75 -2.45 -1.95
CA ASP A 161 -1.98 -2.37 -1.14
C ASP A 161 -1.79 -1.47 0.09
N VAL A 162 -0.66 -1.59 0.78
CA VAL A 162 -0.32 -0.72 1.92
C VAL A 162 -0.17 0.73 1.48
N GLN A 163 0.42 0.98 0.31
CA GLN A 163 0.57 2.33 -0.23
C GLN A 163 -0.79 2.94 -0.59
N MET A 164 -1.67 2.19 -1.25
CA MET A 164 -3.03 2.62 -1.56
C MET A 164 -3.81 2.98 -0.28
N TRP A 165 -3.67 2.17 0.78
CA TRP A 165 -4.32 2.47 2.05
C TRP A 165 -3.76 3.74 2.71
N LYS A 166 -2.45 3.95 2.66
CA LYS A 166 -1.83 5.20 3.14
C LYS A 166 -2.37 6.41 2.39
N ASP A 167 -2.44 6.34 1.06
CA ASP A 167 -2.93 7.43 0.23
C ASP A 167 -4.41 7.74 0.54
N GLN A 168 -5.23 6.70 0.79
CA GLN A 168 -6.61 6.88 1.23
C GLN A 168 -6.71 7.54 2.62
N VAL A 169 -5.85 7.17 3.57
CA VAL A 169 -5.82 7.80 4.90
C VAL A 169 -5.40 9.27 4.80
N VAL A 170 -4.41 9.60 3.97
CA VAL A 170 -3.99 10.97 3.72
C VAL A 170 -5.12 11.79 3.10
N ALA A 171 -5.81 11.27 2.09
CA ALA A 171 -6.96 11.93 1.47
C ALA A 171 -8.09 12.18 2.48
N LEU A 172 -8.39 11.21 3.37
CA LEU A 172 -9.37 11.40 4.43
C LEU A 172 -8.94 12.46 5.46
N GLN A 173 -7.65 12.52 5.80
CA GLN A 173 -7.12 13.56 6.69
C GLN A 173 -7.23 14.97 6.06
N GLU A 174 -6.98 15.11 4.76
CA GLU A 174 -7.18 16.37 4.04
C GLU A 174 -8.65 16.80 4.04
N VAL A 175 -9.58 15.86 3.85
CA VAL A 175 -11.02 16.15 3.93
C VAL A 175 -11.40 16.63 5.33
N ILE A 176 -10.94 15.95 6.40
CA ILE A 176 -11.20 16.36 7.78
C ILE A 176 -10.65 17.77 8.04
N ALA A 177 -9.38 18.03 7.67
CA ALA A 177 -8.78 19.35 7.84
C ALA A 177 -9.52 20.44 7.06
N SER A 178 -10.04 20.12 5.87
CA SER A 178 -10.84 21.06 5.07
C SER A 178 -12.19 21.37 5.74
N LEU A 179 -12.85 20.37 6.33
CA LEU A 179 -14.10 20.55 7.06
C LEU A 179 -13.89 21.37 8.33
N GLU A 180 -12.85 21.09 9.11
CA GLU A 180 -12.49 21.88 10.30
C GLU A 180 -12.22 23.34 9.94
N LYS A 181 -11.50 23.59 8.84
CA LYS A 181 -11.24 24.95 8.34
C LYS A 181 -12.54 25.65 7.92
N ALA A 182 -13.44 24.94 7.23
CA ALA A 182 -14.73 25.47 6.85
C ALA A 182 -15.61 25.81 8.07
N ASP A 183 -15.60 24.95 9.09
CA ASP A 183 -16.31 25.19 10.34
C ASP A 183 -15.76 26.41 11.08
N VAL A 184 -14.44 26.55 11.20
CA VAL A 184 -13.82 27.75 11.80
C VAL A 184 -14.22 29.01 11.04
N SER A 185 -14.19 28.96 9.70
CA SER A 185 -14.64 30.07 8.85
C SER A 185 -16.12 30.40 9.08
N ASN A 186 -16.98 29.40 9.20
CA ASN A 186 -18.41 29.59 9.46
C ASN A 186 -18.65 30.23 10.84
N HIS A 187 -17.93 29.79 11.87
CA HIS A 187 -18.01 30.39 13.21
C HIS A 187 -17.51 31.84 13.21
N GLN A 188 -16.46 32.14 12.44
CA GLN A 188 -15.96 33.50 12.29
C GLN A 188 -16.99 34.40 11.60
N LEU A 189 -17.60 33.94 10.50
CA LEU A 189 -18.67 34.67 9.82
C LEU A 189 -19.88 34.91 10.75
N LEU A 190 -20.25 33.92 11.57
CA LEU A 190 -21.33 34.08 12.55
C LEU A 190 -20.97 35.13 13.61
N ALA A 191 -19.73 35.14 14.10
CA ALA A 191 -19.26 36.13 15.07
C ALA A 191 -19.28 37.54 14.46
N GLU A 192 -18.76 37.71 13.24
CA GLU A 192 -18.83 38.97 12.49
C GLU A 192 -20.28 39.44 12.30
N GLU A 193 -21.22 38.53 11.98
CA GLU A 193 -22.65 38.86 11.85
C GLU A 193 -23.25 39.35 13.18
N TYR A 194 -22.91 38.71 14.31
CA TYR A 194 -23.36 39.17 15.63
C TYR A 194 -22.77 40.53 16.01
N GLU A 195 -21.49 40.77 15.73
CA GLU A 195 -20.85 42.07 15.96
C GLU A 195 -21.54 43.17 15.15
N VAL A 196 -21.84 42.92 13.87
CA VAL A 196 -22.58 43.87 13.02
C VAL A 196 -23.99 44.14 13.58
N LYS A 197 -24.71 43.10 14.03
CA LYS A 197 -26.04 43.28 14.65
C LYS A 197 -25.98 44.07 15.95
N LEU A 198 -24.97 43.85 16.79
CA LEU A 198 -24.77 44.61 18.02
C LEU A 198 -24.41 46.07 17.73
N ALA A 199 -23.56 46.33 16.75
CA ALA A 199 -23.26 47.69 16.29
C ALA A 199 -24.52 48.38 15.73
N GLN A 200 -25.33 47.66 14.95
CA GLN A 200 -26.62 48.17 14.44
C GLN A 200 -27.62 48.45 15.58
N MET A 201 -27.72 47.58 16.57
CA MET A 201 -28.59 47.82 17.73
C MET A 201 -28.10 49.00 18.57
N THR A 202 -26.79 49.16 18.72
CA THR A 202 -26.19 50.29 19.45
C THR A 202 -26.48 51.60 18.75
N THR A 203 -26.31 51.66 17.42
CA THR A 203 -26.67 52.85 16.62
C THR A 203 -28.17 53.17 16.71
N GLN A 204 -29.05 52.16 16.66
CA GLN A 204 -30.49 52.38 16.88
C GLN A 204 -30.82 52.93 18.28
N ILE A 205 -30.12 52.48 19.33
CA ILE A 205 -30.29 53.01 20.70
C ILE A 205 -29.82 54.47 20.76
N ASP A 206 -28.68 54.78 20.15
CA ASP A 206 -28.15 56.14 20.13
C ASP A 206 -29.03 57.09 19.30
N ASP A 207 -29.56 56.63 18.16
CA ASP A 207 -30.56 57.36 17.37
C ASP A 207 -31.84 57.60 18.16
N ALA A 208 -32.36 56.58 18.87
CA ALA A 208 -33.54 56.72 19.71
C ALA A 208 -33.31 57.68 20.89
N ARG A 209 -32.10 57.68 21.47
CA ARG A 209 -31.70 58.65 22.50
C ARG A 209 -31.60 60.05 21.93
N ALA A 210 -30.98 60.22 20.77
CA ALA A 210 -30.87 61.51 20.09
C ALA A 210 -32.26 62.09 19.80
N LEU A 211 -33.16 61.28 19.24
CA LEU A 211 -34.56 61.66 19.01
C LEU A 211 -35.29 62.01 20.32
N GLY A 212 -35.09 61.24 21.39
CA GLY A 212 -35.68 61.54 22.70
C GLY A 212 -35.14 62.83 23.33
N TYR A 213 -33.85 63.12 23.16
CA TYR A 213 -33.23 64.38 23.58
C TYR A 213 -33.80 65.56 22.77
N GLU A 214 -33.93 65.42 21.45
CA GLU A 214 -34.54 66.45 20.60
C GLU A 214 -36.00 66.72 20.97
N GLU A 215 -36.80 65.69 21.21
CA GLU A 215 -38.19 65.85 21.66
C GLU A 215 -38.27 66.50 23.05
N GLY A 216 -37.36 66.13 23.95
CA GLY A 216 -37.22 66.75 25.27
C GLY A 216 -36.84 68.23 25.19
N ILE A 217 -35.85 68.57 24.35
CA ILE A 217 -35.44 69.94 24.08
C ILE A 217 -36.64 70.72 23.52
N ALA A 218 -37.33 70.20 22.50
CA ALA A 218 -38.48 70.85 21.89
C ALA A 218 -39.61 71.14 22.91
N LYS A 219 -39.94 70.17 23.79
CA LYS A 219 -40.91 70.39 24.87
C LYS A 219 -40.43 71.43 25.88
N SER A 220 -39.15 71.41 26.25
CA SER A 220 -38.58 72.40 27.16
C SER A 220 -38.58 73.81 26.56
N GLU A 221 -38.28 73.95 25.27
CA GLU A 221 -38.36 75.21 24.53
C GLU A 221 -39.80 75.72 24.46
N GLN A 222 -40.78 74.82 24.28
CA GLN A 222 -42.19 75.17 24.31
C GLN A 222 -42.62 75.68 25.69
N ILE A 223 -42.17 75.04 26.78
CA ILE A 223 -42.44 75.49 28.16
C ILE A 223 -41.79 76.86 28.39
N VAL A 224 -40.51 77.03 28.04
CA VAL A 224 -39.80 78.30 28.19
C VAL A 224 -40.47 79.40 27.38
N LYS A 225 -40.94 79.10 26.16
CA LYS A 225 -41.71 80.02 25.34
C LYS A 225 -43.04 80.38 26.00
N SER A 226 -43.79 79.40 26.51
CA SER A 226 -45.04 79.62 27.25
C SER A 226 -44.81 80.51 28.48
N ILE A 227 -43.76 80.25 29.27
CA ILE A 227 -43.39 81.09 30.42
C ILE A 227 -43.01 82.50 29.96
N ARG A 228 -42.23 82.65 28.88
CA ARG A 228 -41.84 83.96 28.35
C ARG A 228 -43.05 84.74 27.82
N ASP A 229 -43.98 84.06 27.18
CA ASP A 229 -45.19 84.68 26.65
C ASP A 229 -46.15 85.05 27.80
N SER A 230 -46.31 84.18 28.82
CA SER A 230 -47.06 84.49 30.06
C SER A 230 -46.46 85.69 30.78
N THR A 231 -45.16 85.68 31.05
CA THR A 231 -44.47 86.80 31.72
C THR A 231 -44.51 88.09 30.89
N ARG A 232 -44.50 88.02 29.56
CA ARG A 232 -44.72 89.21 28.72
C ARG A 232 -46.14 89.73 28.83
N ILE A 233 -47.14 88.86 28.91
CA ILE A 233 -48.53 89.24 29.13
C ILE A 233 -48.65 89.88 30.52
N GLU A 234 -48.15 89.22 31.56
CA GLU A 234 -48.12 89.75 32.93
C GLU A 234 -47.40 91.10 33.00
N LEU A 235 -46.24 91.26 32.35
CA LEU A 235 -45.52 92.54 32.30
C LEU A 235 -46.32 93.62 31.58
N LYS A 236 -47.01 93.30 30.49
CA LYS A 236 -47.92 94.26 29.82
C LYS A 236 -49.09 94.63 30.71
N GLU A 237 -49.69 93.66 31.40
CA GLU A 237 -50.77 93.91 32.36
C GLU A 237 -50.29 94.77 33.55
N ILE A 238 -49.05 94.56 34.02
CA ILE A 238 -48.40 95.42 35.02
C ILE A 238 -48.18 96.81 34.45
N GLU A 239 -47.65 96.93 33.23
CA GLU A 239 -47.36 98.21 32.60
C GLU A 239 -48.65 99.01 32.39
N GLU A 240 -49.71 98.36 31.88
CA GLU A 240 -51.05 98.93 31.76
C GLU A 240 -51.62 99.31 33.13
N TYR A 241 -51.44 98.48 34.15
CA TYR A 241 -51.85 98.78 35.52
C TYR A 241 -51.08 99.99 36.08
N LEU A 242 -49.76 100.04 35.95
CA LEU A 242 -48.93 101.16 36.39
C LEU A 242 -49.25 102.44 35.64
N LEU A 243 -49.46 102.37 34.32
CA LEU A 243 -49.95 103.50 33.51
C LEU A 243 -51.32 103.98 34.03
N SER A 244 -52.23 103.07 34.38
CA SER A 244 -53.51 103.43 34.97
C SER A 244 -53.38 104.16 36.32
N LEU A 245 -52.35 103.84 37.12
CA LEU A 245 -52.05 104.52 38.37
C LEU A 245 -51.48 105.93 38.18
N THR A 246 -50.92 106.25 37.00
CA THR A 246 -50.41 107.61 36.69
C THR A 246 -51.51 108.59 36.27
N VAL A 247 -52.70 108.10 35.92
CA VAL A 247 -53.86 108.95 35.61
C VAL A 247 -54.53 109.36 36.93
N PRO A 248 -54.65 110.67 37.25
CA PRO A 248 -55.19 111.12 38.52
C PRO A 248 -56.68 110.80 38.60
N THR A 249 -56.98 109.67 39.23
CA THR A 249 -58.32 109.17 39.50
C THR A 249 -58.50 109.02 41.01
N ALA A 250 -59.70 109.32 41.52
CA ALA A 250 -59.97 109.36 42.96
C ALA A 250 -60.08 107.97 43.63
N THR A 251 -59.97 106.89 42.85
CA THR A 251 -60.20 105.51 43.29
C THR A 251 -59.17 104.58 42.68
N MET A 252 -58.52 103.76 43.51
CA MET A 252 -57.49 102.81 43.11
C MET A 252 -58.04 101.79 42.10
N PRO A 253 -57.40 101.58 40.93
CA PRO A 253 -57.80 100.55 39.99
C PRO A 253 -57.58 99.15 40.59
N SER A 254 -58.46 98.21 40.24
CA SER A 254 -58.38 96.82 40.70
C SER A 254 -57.05 96.20 40.26
N PRO A 255 -56.27 95.59 41.15
CA PRO A 255 -54.99 95.00 40.79
C PRO A 255 -55.17 93.74 39.92
N PRO A 256 -54.21 93.45 39.01
CA PRO A 256 -54.13 92.17 38.32
C PRO A 256 -54.02 91.00 39.30
N GLU A 257 -54.48 89.80 38.92
CA GLU A 257 -54.55 88.63 39.83
C GLU A 257 -53.20 88.23 40.45
N PHE A 258 -52.09 88.42 39.73
CA PHE A 258 -50.74 88.12 40.20
C PHE A 258 -50.14 89.25 41.07
N VAL A 259 -50.76 90.44 41.10
CA VAL A 259 -50.38 91.52 42.01
C VAL A 259 -51.24 91.39 43.26
N SER A 260 -50.66 90.80 44.31
CA SER A 260 -51.37 90.67 45.59
C SER A 260 -51.93 92.03 46.04
N ALA A 261 -53.17 92.04 46.53
CA ALA A 261 -53.83 93.27 46.97
C ALA A 261 -52.99 94.06 47.99
N ALA A 262 -52.21 93.36 48.82
CA ALA A 262 -51.28 93.95 49.76
C ALA A 262 -50.08 94.62 49.07
N LEU A 263 -49.53 94.05 48.00
CA LEU A 263 -48.46 94.67 47.20
C LEU A 263 -49.02 95.87 46.42
N ALA A 264 -50.21 95.75 45.83
CA ALA A 264 -50.84 96.87 45.13
C ALA A 264 -51.09 98.05 46.07
N GLN A 265 -51.61 97.79 47.28
CA GLN A 265 -51.76 98.79 48.34
C GLN A 265 -50.41 99.32 48.82
N LYS A 266 -49.39 98.46 48.91
CA LYS A 266 -48.03 98.88 49.27
C LYS A 266 -47.36 99.70 48.18
N ILE A 267 -47.52 99.42 46.90
CA ILE A 267 -46.97 100.22 45.80
C ILE A 267 -47.71 101.56 45.74
N TRP A 268 -49.03 101.56 45.95
CA TRP A 268 -49.79 102.78 46.14
C TRP A 268 -49.30 103.60 47.35
N ALA A 269 -49.01 102.93 48.47
CA ALA A 269 -48.49 103.56 49.68
C ALA A 269 -46.99 103.91 49.61
N LEU A 270 -46.17 103.18 48.85
CA LEU A 270 -44.72 103.38 48.61
C LEU A 270 -44.48 104.42 47.53
N HIS A 271 -45.39 104.58 46.57
CA HIS A 271 -45.44 105.83 45.80
C HIS A 271 -45.69 107.03 46.73
N GLY A 272 -46.28 106.80 47.91
CA GLY A 272 -46.30 107.72 49.04
C GLY A 272 -45.17 107.59 50.08
N SER A 273 -44.27 106.58 50.01
CA SER A 273 -43.30 106.28 51.09
C SER A 273 -41.98 105.61 50.68
N ALA A 274 -41.57 105.67 49.40
CA ALA A 274 -40.25 105.26 48.89
C ALA A 274 -39.14 106.24 49.31
N THR A 275 -39.04 106.37 50.63
CA THR A 275 -37.97 106.95 51.42
C THR A 275 -37.73 105.99 52.59
N GLY A 276 -36.88 104.98 52.38
CA GLY A 276 -36.13 104.33 53.47
C GLY A 276 -36.27 102.82 53.66
N ARG A 277 -35.21 102.08 53.24
CA ARG A 277 -34.38 101.07 53.97
C ARG A 277 -35.07 99.94 54.78
N ASN A 278 -34.48 98.78 55.08
CA ASN A 278 -33.44 97.85 54.58
C ASN A 278 -33.45 96.65 55.60
N ASP A 279 -33.27 95.41 55.12
CA ASP A 279 -32.69 94.16 55.70
C ASP A 279 -32.88 93.71 57.19
N VAL A 280 -32.93 92.37 57.43
CA VAL A 280 -31.89 91.54 58.12
C VAL A 280 -32.32 90.06 58.35
N ASP A 281 -31.44 89.17 57.87
CA ASP A 281 -30.94 87.80 58.17
C ASP A 281 -31.47 86.79 59.24
N ALA A 282 -31.21 85.51 58.90
CA ALA A 282 -31.43 84.25 59.64
C ALA A 282 -30.11 83.53 60.05
N ALA A 283 -30.15 82.68 61.09
CA ALA A 283 -28.98 82.01 61.69
C ALA A 283 -28.94 80.47 61.48
N PRO A 284 -27.76 79.81 61.31
CA PRO A 284 -27.65 78.36 61.07
C PRO A 284 -27.14 77.53 62.27
N LEU A 285 -27.53 76.25 62.30
CA LEU A 285 -27.19 75.21 63.30
C LEU A 285 -25.94 74.38 62.94
N SER A 286 -25.34 73.78 63.97
CA SER A 286 -23.98 73.20 64.05
C SER A 286 -23.69 71.94 63.20
N GLN A 287 -22.57 71.98 62.46
CA GLN A 287 -22.05 70.97 61.52
C GLN A 287 -21.57 69.62 62.10
N GLY A 288 -21.33 69.49 63.40
CA GLY A 288 -20.63 68.31 63.97
C GLY A 288 -21.40 66.99 63.94
N VAL A 289 -22.72 67.03 64.16
CA VAL A 289 -23.57 65.82 64.23
C VAL A 289 -23.84 65.21 62.85
N TYR A 290 -23.78 66.04 61.79
CA TYR A 290 -23.98 65.58 60.42
C TYR A 290 -22.82 64.71 59.91
N ALA A 291 -21.58 65.02 60.32
CA ALA A 291 -20.40 64.29 59.86
C ALA A 291 -20.37 62.84 60.38
N GLU A 292 -20.75 62.61 61.64
CA GLU A 292 -20.77 61.28 62.24
C GLU A 292 -21.92 60.41 61.68
N LEU A 293 -23.08 61.02 61.44
CA LEU A 293 -24.21 60.35 60.79
C LEU A 293 -23.91 59.96 59.33
N GLU A 294 -23.16 60.80 58.60
CA GLU A 294 -22.68 60.46 57.26
C GLU A 294 -21.68 59.30 57.27
N SER A 295 -20.79 59.24 58.26
CA SER A 295 -19.83 58.14 58.40
C SER A 295 -20.52 56.79 58.58
N LEU A 296 -21.50 56.70 59.50
CA LEU A 296 -22.26 55.48 59.75
C LEU A 296 -23.14 55.06 58.57
N ARG A 297 -23.60 56.01 57.74
CA ARG A 297 -24.30 55.71 56.48
C ARG A 297 -23.37 55.10 55.43
N ARG A 298 -22.12 55.57 55.34
CA ARG A 298 -21.12 55.00 54.40
C ARG A 298 -20.72 53.59 54.82
N GLU A 299 -20.53 53.34 56.10
CA GLU A 299 -20.22 52.00 56.61
C GLU A 299 -21.36 51.01 56.35
N ASN A 300 -22.61 51.38 56.65
CA ASN A 300 -23.77 50.55 56.32
C ASN A 300 -23.94 50.30 54.82
N ALA A 301 -23.68 51.32 53.97
CA ALA A 301 -23.71 51.15 52.52
C ALA A 301 -22.64 50.15 52.05
N SER A 302 -21.44 50.20 52.63
CA SER A 302 -20.35 49.25 52.31
C SER A 302 -20.65 47.81 52.73
N LEU A 303 -21.20 47.61 53.93
CA LEU A 303 -21.62 46.28 54.40
C LEU A 303 -22.76 45.71 53.55
N LYS A 304 -23.71 46.55 53.15
CA LYS A 304 -24.80 46.13 52.24
C LYS A 304 -24.26 45.74 50.87
N ALA A 305 -23.34 46.52 50.28
CA ALA A 305 -22.70 46.19 49.01
C ALA A 305 -21.89 44.88 49.11
N SER A 306 -21.18 44.65 50.22
CA SER A 306 -20.45 43.40 50.45
C SER A 306 -21.39 42.19 50.60
N ALA A 307 -22.54 42.36 51.23
CA ALA A 307 -23.54 41.30 51.36
C ALA A 307 -24.21 40.97 50.01
N GLU A 308 -24.52 41.99 49.21
CA GLU A 308 -25.06 41.82 47.84
C GLU A 308 -24.04 41.10 46.94
N GLN A 309 -22.76 41.50 47.01
CA GLN A 309 -21.68 40.82 46.27
C GLN A 309 -21.51 39.35 46.69
N ALA A 310 -21.61 39.05 47.99
CA ALA A 310 -21.57 37.66 48.46
C ALA A 310 -22.78 36.84 47.99
N GLN A 311 -23.96 37.47 47.90
CA GLN A 311 -25.17 36.83 47.38
C GLN A 311 -25.07 36.59 45.86
N GLU A 312 -24.45 37.49 45.11
CA GLU A 312 -24.16 37.30 43.68
C GLU A 312 -23.17 36.13 43.48
N GLY A 313 -22.10 36.07 44.26
CA GLY A 313 -21.14 34.95 44.21
C GLY A 313 -21.79 33.58 44.48
N LEU A 314 -22.78 33.51 45.38
CA LEU A 314 -23.56 32.29 45.60
C LEU A 314 -24.43 31.91 44.40
N LYS A 315 -25.09 32.88 43.76
CA LYS A 315 -25.89 32.65 42.54
C LYS A 315 -25.00 32.17 41.39
N GLU A 316 -23.83 32.78 41.20
CA GLU A 316 -22.86 32.33 40.21
C GLU A 316 -22.43 30.89 40.46
N LEU A 317 -22.12 30.53 41.71
CA LEU A 317 -21.76 29.17 42.08
C LEU A 317 -22.88 28.15 41.76
N GLU A 318 -24.14 28.51 41.98
CA GLU A 318 -25.29 27.68 41.60
C GLU A 318 -25.42 27.52 40.08
N VAL A 319 -25.21 28.60 39.31
CA VAL A 319 -25.18 28.56 37.84
C VAL A 319 -24.06 27.65 37.33
N TRP A 320 -22.85 27.75 37.91
CA TRP A 320 -21.74 26.87 37.57
C TRP A 320 -22.04 25.40 37.89
N LYS A 321 -22.67 25.11 39.02
CA LYS A 321 -23.12 23.74 39.37
C LYS A 321 -24.15 23.23 38.37
N ALA A 322 -25.14 24.03 38.00
CA ALA A 322 -26.15 23.66 37.01
C ALA A 322 -25.51 23.38 35.63
N ARG A 323 -24.54 24.22 35.22
CA ARG A 323 -23.78 24.02 33.98
C ARG A 323 -22.94 22.73 34.03
N ALA A 324 -22.29 22.44 35.15
CA ALA A 324 -21.51 21.21 35.32
C ALA A 324 -22.39 19.95 35.23
N VAL A 325 -23.57 19.96 35.86
CA VAL A 325 -24.54 18.85 35.74
C VAL A 325 -25.03 18.69 34.31
N LYS A 326 -25.32 19.79 33.61
CA LYS A 326 -25.72 19.77 32.19
C LYS A 326 -24.62 19.19 31.29
N MET A 327 -23.37 19.62 31.49
CA MET A 327 -22.22 19.09 30.73
C MET A 327 -22.00 17.61 31.00
N LYS A 328 -22.15 17.17 32.26
CA LYS A 328 -22.09 15.75 32.61
C LYS A 328 -23.19 14.95 31.90
N LYS A 329 -24.43 15.44 31.90
CA LYS A 329 -25.54 14.78 31.21
C LYS A 329 -25.31 14.69 29.70
N LEU A 330 -24.84 15.77 29.07
CA LEU A 330 -24.49 15.76 27.64
C LEU A 330 -23.38 14.75 27.35
N LYS A 331 -22.36 14.68 28.21
CA LYS A 331 -21.29 13.69 28.09
C LYS A 331 -21.83 12.25 28.17
N ASP A 332 -22.67 11.97 29.17
CA ASP A 332 -23.27 10.65 29.33
C ASP A 332 -24.15 10.29 28.11
N GLU A 333 -24.90 11.24 27.55
CA GLU A 333 -25.68 11.07 26.32
C GLU A 333 -24.81 10.81 25.09
N THR A 334 -23.69 11.54 24.94
CA THR A 334 -22.73 11.30 23.85
C THR A 334 -22.02 9.96 23.97
N ASP A 335 -21.66 9.54 25.18
CA ASP A 335 -21.01 8.24 25.42
C ASP A 335 -21.98 7.07 25.09
N VAL A 336 -23.26 7.21 25.44
CA VAL A 336 -24.31 6.24 25.07
C VAL A 336 -24.53 6.21 23.56
N ALA A 337 -24.61 7.36 22.90
CA ALA A 337 -24.77 7.45 21.44
C ALA A 337 -23.57 6.85 20.70
N PHE A 338 -22.35 7.13 21.17
CA PHE A 338 -21.12 6.56 20.61
C PHE A 338 -21.11 5.04 20.74
N LYS A 339 -21.44 4.51 21.92
CA LYS A 339 -21.50 3.06 22.15
C LYS A 339 -22.54 2.38 21.27
N LYS A 340 -23.71 3.01 21.08
CA LYS A 340 -24.75 2.51 20.18
C LYS A 340 -24.26 2.46 18.73
N HIS A 341 -23.59 3.51 18.25
CA HIS A 341 -23.02 3.54 16.91
C HIS A 341 -21.90 2.49 16.74
N GLU A 342 -21.07 2.28 17.76
CA GLU A 342 -20.04 1.24 17.77
C GLU A 342 -20.66 -0.17 17.64
N ASP A 343 -21.75 -0.44 18.37
CA ASP A 343 -22.47 -1.71 18.30
C ASP A 343 -23.17 -1.91 16.94
N GLU A 344 -23.79 -0.85 16.39
CA GLU A 344 -24.37 -0.88 15.03
C GLU A 344 -23.29 -1.15 13.96
N LEU A 345 -22.12 -0.54 14.10
CA LEU A 345 -21.00 -0.72 13.18
C LEU A 345 -20.46 -2.16 13.27
N LYS A 346 -20.31 -2.72 14.48
CA LYS A 346 -19.93 -4.14 14.66
C LYS A 346 -20.94 -5.09 14.00
N VAL A 347 -22.23 -4.84 14.13
CA VAL A 347 -23.27 -5.64 13.48
C VAL A 347 -23.20 -5.52 11.96
N SER A 348 -22.99 -4.31 11.42
CA SER A 348 -22.88 -4.09 9.98
C SER A 348 -21.64 -4.77 9.38
N VAL A 349 -20.50 -4.71 10.06
CA VAL A 349 -19.25 -5.38 9.66
C VAL A 349 -19.41 -6.90 9.71
N ALA A 350 -20.01 -7.43 10.78
CA ALA A 350 -20.27 -8.86 10.90
C ALA A 350 -21.19 -9.37 9.78
N LYS A 351 -22.22 -8.59 9.42
CA LYS A 351 -23.11 -8.91 8.31
C LYS A 351 -22.38 -8.87 6.96
N ALA A 352 -21.62 -7.81 6.68
CA ALA A 352 -20.85 -7.70 5.44
C ALA A 352 -19.83 -8.84 5.28
N PHE A 353 -19.19 -9.26 6.39
CA PHE A 353 -18.29 -10.42 6.40
C PHE A 353 -19.03 -11.73 6.09
N GLN A 354 -20.19 -11.95 6.71
CA GLN A 354 -21.02 -13.14 6.42
C GLN A 354 -21.49 -13.17 4.96
N ASP A 355 -21.96 -12.04 4.43
CA ASP A 355 -22.39 -11.91 3.04
C ASP A 355 -21.21 -12.16 2.07
N GLY A 356 -20.02 -11.63 2.38
CA GLY A 356 -18.80 -11.88 1.61
C GLY A 356 -18.37 -13.35 1.63
N VAL A 357 -18.43 -14.01 2.78
CA VAL A 357 -18.14 -15.46 2.90
C VAL A 357 -19.16 -16.30 2.13
N ALA A 358 -20.45 -15.94 2.16
CA ALA A 358 -21.48 -16.63 1.39
C ALA A 358 -21.22 -16.49 -0.12
N LYS A 359 -20.97 -15.26 -0.58
CA LYS A 359 -20.65 -14.98 -1.98
C LYS A 359 -19.40 -15.74 -2.46
N GLY A 360 -18.33 -15.76 -1.66
CA GLY A 360 -17.12 -16.52 -1.98
C GLY A 360 -17.35 -18.03 -2.05
N LYS A 361 -18.21 -18.58 -1.18
CA LYS A 361 -18.62 -19.99 -1.26
C LYS A 361 -19.39 -20.30 -2.54
N ASP A 362 -20.29 -19.41 -2.96
CA ASP A 362 -21.07 -19.60 -4.19
C ASP A 362 -20.17 -19.50 -5.44
N GLU A 363 -19.22 -18.55 -5.47
CA GLU A 363 -18.25 -18.41 -6.56
C GLU A 363 -17.31 -19.61 -6.65
N THR A 364 -16.78 -20.10 -5.52
CA THR A 364 -15.94 -21.30 -5.49
C THR A 364 -16.73 -22.56 -5.88
N ALA A 365 -17.98 -22.70 -5.43
CA ALA A 365 -18.86 -23.78 -5.86
C ALA A 365 -19.11 -23.75 -7.38
N ALA A 366 -19.31 -22.56 -7.96
CA ALA A 366 -19.47 -22.39 -9.41
C ALA A 366 -18.19 -22.76 -10.19
N GLN A 367 -17.01 -22.38 -9.68
CA GLN A 367 -15.72 -22.78 -10.27
C GLN A 367 -15.52 -24.30 -10.22
N VAL A 368 -15.82 -24.93 -9.07
CA VAL A 368 -15.75 -26.39 -8.92
C VAL A 368 -16.70 -27.08 -9.90
N ALA A 369 -17.94 -26.58 -10.05
CA ALA A 369 -18.90 -27.12 -11.01
C ALA A 369 -18.40 -26.97 -12.47
N SER A 370 -17.78 -25.84 -12.82
CA SER A 370 -17.17 -25.62 -14.14
C SER A 370 -16.01 -26.58 -14.41
N LEU A 371 -15.11 -26.78 -13.44
CA LEU A 371 -14.00 -27.71 -13.57
C LEU A 371 -14.47 -29.16 -13.68
N GLN A 372 -15.50 -29.55 -12.92
CA GLN A 372 -16.13 -30.87 -13.05
C GLN A 372 -16.76 -31.08 -14.43
N ALA A 373 -17.39 -30.06 -15.02
CA ALA A 373 -17.93 -30.14 -16.37
C ALA A 373 -16.83 -30.34 -17.42
N LYS A 374 -15.71 -29.59 -17.31
CA LYS A 374 -14.54 -29.77 -18.19
C LYS A 374 -13.89 -31.14 -18.05
N LEU A 375 -13.82 -31.69 -16.83
CA LEU A 375 -13.33 -33.05 -16.61
C LEU A 375 -14.19 -34.08 -17.33
N LYS A 376 -15.52 -33.99 -17.22
CA LYS A 376 -16.44 -34.89 -17.94
C LYS A 376 -16.32 -34.78 -19.46
N GLU A 377 -16.11 -33.58 -19.97
CA GLU A 377 -15.84 -33.35 -21.40
C GLU A 377 -14.55 -34.07 -21.84
N LYS A 378 -13.47 -33.93 -21.06
CA LYS A 378 -12.20 -34.62 -21.35
C LYS A 378 -12.28 -36.13 -21.20
N GLU A 379 -13.05 -36.65 -20.26
CA GLU A 379 -13.34 -38.08 -20.16
C GLU A 379 -14.05 -38.59 -21.42
N ALA A 380 -15.04 -37.85 -21.93
CA ALA A 380 -15.73 -38.21 -23.17
C ALA A 380 -14.81 -38.16 -24.41
N ASP A 381 -13.90 -37.18 -24.48
CA ASP A 381 -12.87 -37.11 -25.53
C ASP A 381 -11.95 -38.33 -25.50
N ILE A 382 -11.47 -38.72 -24.32
CA ILE A 382 -10.61 -39.90 -24.12
C ILE A 382 -11.34 -41.17 -24.55
N ASP A 383 -12.61 -41.34 -24.17
CA ASP A 383 -13.42 -42.48 -24.60
C ASP A 383 -13.58 -42.54 -26.13
N ASN A 384 -13.74 -41.38 -26.77
CA ASN A 384 -13.86 -41.28 -28.22
C ASN A 384 -12.53 -41.64 -28.92
N LEU A 385 -11.41 -41.09 -28.44
CA LEU A 385 -10.07 -41.43 -28.93
C LEU A 385 -9.77 -42.92 -28.75
N THR A 386 -10.14 -43.49 -27.60
CA THR A 386 -9.96 -44.92 -27.31
C THR A 386 -10.73 -45.79 -28.31
N LYS A 387 -11.97 -45.40 -28.67
CA LYS A 387 -12.75 -46.07 -29.73
C LYS A 387 -12.09 -45.96 -31.10
N GLN A 388 -11.53 -44.80 -31.44
CA GLN A 388 -10.81 -44.61 -32.70
C GLN A 388 -9.55 -45.50 -32.78
N VAL A 389 -8.77 -45.57 -31.70
CA VAL A 389 -7.59 -46.44 -31.61
C VAL A 389 -7.99 -47.91 -31.74
N ALA A 390 -9.07 -48.35 -31.10
CA ALA A 390 -9.58 -49.71 -31.22
C ALA A 390 -10.05 -50.05 -32.66
N LEU A 391 -10.68 -49.10 -33.37
CA LEU A 391 -11.06 -49.26 -34.77
C LEU A 391 -9.82 -49.37 -35.68
N ALA A 392 -8.80 -48.53 -35.45
CA ALA A 392 -7.54 -48.59 -36.19
C ALA A 392 -6.81 -49.93 -35.97
N ALA A 393 -6.77 -50.42 -34.72
CA ALA A 393 -6.14 -51.70 -34.39
C ALA A 393 -6.78 -52.89 -35.13
N ASN A 394 -8.10 -52.89 -35.30
CA ASN A 394 -8.83 -53.93 -36.04
C ASN A 394 -8.62 -53.88 -37.56
N LEU A 395 -8.18 -52.75 -38.13
CA LEU A 395 -7.85 -52.65 -39.56
C LEU A 395 -6.45 -53.20 -39.87
N THR A 396 -5.56 -53.24 -38.88
CA THR A 396 -4.19 -53.78 -39.01
C THR A 396 -4.08 -55.29 -38.83
N SER A 397 -5.14 -56.00 -38.41
CA SER A 397 -5.18 -57.46 -38.39
C SER A 397 -5.63 -58.04 -39.74
N ALA A 398 -4.93 -57.67 -40.82
CA ALA A 398 -5.03 -58.40 -42.09
C ALA A 398 -4.28 -59.74 -41.98
N PRO A 399 -4.82 -60.83 -42.56
CA PRO A 399 -4.27 -62.18 -42.37
C PRO A 399 -2.86 -62.28 -42.95
N THR A 400 -1.94 -62.75 -42.11
CA THR A 400 -0.55 -63.05 -42.42
C THR A 400 -0.45 -63.96 -43.65
N VAL A 401 -0.04 -63.39 -44.77
CA VAL A 401 0.36 -64.12 -45.98
C VAL A 401 1.85 -64.44 -45.89
N SER A 402 2.17 -65.68 -46.27
CA SER A 402 3.47 -66.37 -46.30
C SER A 402 4.65 -65.57 -46.88
N PRO A 403 5.90 -65.96 -46.55
CA PRO A 403 7.10 -65.20 -46.88
C PRO A 403 7.52 -65.42 -48.33
N VAL A 404 7.80 -64.34 -49.05
CA VAL A 404 8.42 -64.36 -50.39
C VAL A 404 9.76 -63.65 -50.35
N GLU A 405 10.76 -64.36 -50.88
CA GLU A 405 12.15 -63.99 -51.11
C GLU A 405 12.36 -62.71 -51.93
N VAL A 406 13.37 -61.95 -51.50
CA VAL A 406 14.47 -61.34 -52.27
C VAL A 406 14.13 -60.51 -53.52
N ALA A 407 14.41 -59.20 -53.47
CA ALA A 407 15.33 -58.52 -54.40
C ALA A 407 15.49 -57.01 -54.09
N GLY A 408 16.75 -56.58 -53.93
CA GLY A 408 17.28 -55.34 -54.52
C GLY A 408 17.04 -54.01 -53.77
N PRO A 409 18.11 -53.24 -53.47
CA PRO A 409 18.00 -51.89 -52.91
C PRO A 409 17.82 -50.84 -54.03
N PRO A 410 16.92 -49.86 -53.90
CA PRO A 410 17.01 -48.63 -54.66
C PRO A 410 17.76 -47.57 -53.86
N THR A 411 18.73 -46.98 -54.54
CA THR A 411 19.36 -45.69 -54.34
C THR A 411 18.40 -44.64 -53.76
N VAL A 412 18.81 -44.06 -52.63
CA VAL A 412 18.20 -42.90 -51.99
C VAL A 412 18.68 -41.65 -52.75
N GLU A 413 17.79 -41.04 -53.52
CA GLU A 413 17.97 -39.66 -53.99
C GLU A 413 17.58 -38.71 -52.85
N ASP A 414 18.55 -37.90 -52.43
CA ASP A 414 18.37 -36.70 -51.62
C ASP A 414 17.34 -35.77 -52.28
N SER A 415 16.12 -35.79 -51.76
CA SER A 415 15.13 -34.72 -51.99
C SER A 415 14.99 -33.94 -50.70
N ALA A 416 15.78 -32.87 -50.60
CA ALA A 416 15.62 -31.81 -49.63
C ALA A 416 14.21 -31.21 -49.78
N ALA A 417 13.30 -31.61 -48.88
CA ALA A 417 12.06 -30.88 -48.67
C ALA A 417 12.37 -29.68 -47.78
N GLU A 418 12.46 -28.51 -48.41
CA GLU A 418 12.31 -27.21 -47.75
C GLU A 418 11.00 -27.22 -46.95
N ILE A 419 11.12 -27.37 -45.63
CA ILE A 419 10.05 -27.01 -44.71
C ILE A 419 10.08 -25.49 -44.62
N SER A 420 9.23 -24.87 -45.43
CA SER A 420 8.80 -23.48 -45.30
C SER A 420 8.23 -23.27 -43.90
N SER A 421 9.01 -22.64 -43.03
CA SER A 421 8.63 -22.18 -41.69
C SER A 421 8.04 -20.77 -41.70
N ASP A 422 7.37 -20.38 -42.78
CA ASP A 422 6.56 -19.18 -42.86
C ASP A 422 5.12 -19.52 -42.45
N ASP A 423 4.86 -19.54 -41.14
CA ASP A 423 3.64 -18.99 -40.53
C ASP A 423 3.59 -19.32 -39.04
N VAL A 424 3.04 -18.38 -38.27
CA VAL A 424 2.75 -18.44 -36.82
C VAL A 424 3.87 -17.94 -35.88
N PHE A 425 4.36 -16.74 -36.14
CA PHE A 425 4.64 -15.75 -35.08
C PHE A 425 3.96 -14.43 -35.46
N ASN A 426 2.63 -14.40 -35.30
CA ASN A 426 1.91 -13.13 -35.25
C ASN A 426 2.07 -12.57 -33.84
N GLU A 427 3.28 -12.07 -33.59
CA GLU A 427 3.63 -11.36 -32.38
C GLU A 427 3.04 -9.96 -32.49
N GLU A 428 1.84 -9.79 -31.93
CA GLU A 428 1.27 -8.49 -31.61
C GLU A 428 2.30 -7.71 -30.77
N ARG A 429 3.11 -6.91 -31.46
CA ARG A 429 3.79 -5.75 -30.89
C ARG A 429 2.73 -4.81 -30.33
N ARG A 430 2.30 -5.07 -29.09
CA ARG A 430 1.84 -4.01 -28.20
C ARG A 430 3.05 -3.12 -27.93
N GLY A 431 3.00 -1.94 -28.53
CA GLY A 431 3.94 -0.87 -28.26
C GLY A 431 3.82 -0.46 -26.81
N ASP A 432 4.87 -0.71 -26.05
CA ASP A 432 5.15 -0.01 -24.81
C ASP A 432 5.61 1.42 -25.18
N ASP A 433 4.60 2.27 -25.31
CA ASP A 433 4.67 3.72 -25.33
C ASP A 433 5.06 4.22 -23.92
N TRP A 434 6.36 4.17 -23.61
CA TRP A 434 6.92 4.90 -22.46
C TRP A 434 7.30 6.32 -22.89
N GLY A 435 6.26 7.11 -23.19
CA GLY A 435 6.37 8.56 -23.25
C GLY A 435 6.68 9.13 -21.87
N GLU A 436 7.95 9.49 -21.67
CA GLU A 436 8.36 10.88 -21.46
C GLU A 436 7.32 11.77 -20.73
N TRP A 437 7.47 11.92 -19.41
CA TRP A 437 6.99 13.11 -18.68
C TRP A 437 8.10 13.58 -17.74
N ASP A 438 8.73 14.67 -18.18
CA ASP A 438 9.44 15.66 -17.36
C ASP A 438 8.49 16.37 -16.38
#